data_AF-R1FYC4-F1
#
_entry.id   AF-R1FYC4-F1
#
_cell.length_a   1.000
_cell.length_b   1.000
_cell.length_c   1.000
_cell.angle_alpha   90.00
_cell.angle_beta   90.00
_cell.angle_gamma   90.00
#
_symmetry.space_group_name_H-M   'P 1'
#
loop_
_entity.id
_entity.type
_entity.pdbx_description
1 polymer ?
#
loop_
_entity_poly.entity_id
_entity_poly.type
_entity_poly.pdbx_seq_one_letter_code
_entity_poly.pdbx_strand_id
1 'polypeptide(L)'
;MQAIAPFCPCLGAGDDNAGMELKPMKAANSDDEAAAAGSSSNLPTSGLLGMALRPGCDMKLLTAKGPVPVRLALSRDSAMLTYQSLGGATESGVISLAIVREVKPVVAGGILRSQTPVPLQWSVVADDETLRLEAPTETVKDQWMRTVAELSKRQADAKVERKMGYTRKKLHDLDERKKEAERRKAAVLATCGSSGMKHTAAAMMNRR
;
A
#
# COMPACT_ATOMS: atom_id res chain seq x y z
N MET A 1 4.93 -19.05 -62.48
CA MET A 1 3.53 -18.97 -62.92
C MET A 1 2.84 -17.87 -62.12
N GLN A 2 2.19 -16.97 -62.83
CA GLN A 2 1.63 -15.68 -62.42
C GLN A 2 0.23 -15.81 -61.79
N ALA A 3 -0.14 -14.84 -60.94
CA ALA A 3 -1.43 -14.09 -60.90
C ALA A 3 -1.37 -13.14 -59.68
N ILE A 4 -1.13 -11.83 -59.79
CA ILE A 4 -1.95 -10.70 -60.30
C ILE A 4 -3.20 -10.43 -59.43
N ALA A 5 -3.19 -9.26 -58.77
CA ALA A 5 -4.27 -8.65 -57.98
C ALA A 5 -5.44 -8.12 -58.86
N PRO A 6 -6.52 -7.56 -58.27
CA PRO A 6 -6.53 -6.09 -58.18
C PRO A 6 -7.27 -5.46 -56.98
N PHE A 7 -6.75 -4.28 -56.61
CA PHE A 7 -7.42 -3.04 -56.22
C PHE A 7 -8.95 -2.99 -56.07
N CYS A 8 -9.41 -2.27 -55.03
CA CYS A 8 -10.46 -1.26 -55.21
C CYS A 8 -10.21 -0.01 -54.31
N PRO A 9 -10.10 1.18 -54.91
CA PRO A 9 -9.97 2.49 -54.26
C PRO A 9 -11.30 3.29 -54.30
N CYS A 10 -11.58 4.07 -53.26
CA CYS A 10 -12.56 5.17 -53.29
C CYS A 10 -11.90 6.33 -52.52
N LEU A 11 -11.26 7.33 -53.14
CA LEU A 11 -11.82 8.51 -53.83
C LEU A 11 -12.87 9.27 -53.01
N GLY A 12 -12.44 10.43 -52.51
CA GLY A 12 -13.24 11.49 -51.90
C GLY A 12 -12.35 12.71 -51.71
N ALA A 13 -12.11 13.42 -52.80
CA ALA A 13 -11.40 14.70 -52.87
C ALA A 13 -12.38 15.88 -52.74
N GLY A 14 -11.84 17.02 -52.30
CA GLY A 14 -12.42 18.36 -52.43
C GLY A 14 -12.89 18.95 -51.10
N ASP A 15 -12.73 20.23 -50.78
CA ASP A 15 -11.98 21.35 -51.37
C ASP A 15 -11.91 22.42 -50.27
N ASP A 16 -10.89 23.27 -50.37
CA ASP A 16 -10.79 24.67 -49.93
C ASP A 16 -11.78 25.23 -48.87
N ASN A 17 -11.21 25.77 -47.78
CA ASN A 17 -11.64 27.12 -47.39
C ASN A 17 -10.50 27.92 -46.77
N ALA A 18 -10.20 29.01 -47.46
CA ALA A 18 -9.21 30.01 -47.10
C ALA A 18 -9.78 31.00 -46.08
N GLY A 19 -8.89 31.43 -45.17
CA GLY A 19 -8.75 32.82 -44.72
C GLY A 19 -9.96 33.54 -44.14
N MET A 20 -9.92 33.79 -42.82
CA MET A 20 -10.13 35.15 -42.32
C MET A 20 -9.17 35.44 -41.16
N GLU A 21 -8.20 36.29 -41.48
CA GLU A 21 -7.38 37.08 -40.57
C GLU A 21 -8.23 38.24 -40.02
N LEU A 22 -8.34 38.41 -38.69
CA LEU A 22 -8.72 39.68 -38.09
C LEU A 22 -7.88 39.97 -36.83
N LYS A 23 -7.13 41.05 -37.00
CA LYS A 23 -6.19 41.82 -36.18
C LYS A 23 -6.42 41.96 -34.66
N PRO A 24 -5.34 42.31 -33.92
CA PRO A 24 -5.36 42.56 -32.48
C PRO A 24 -5.82 44.00 -32.14
N MET A 25 -6.44 44.17 -30.98
CA MET A 25 -6.65 45.47 -30.34
C MET A 25 -6.01 45.51 -28.95
N LYS A 26 -5.59 46.72 -28.58
CA LYS A 26 -4.48 47.10 -27.70
C LYS A 26 -4.98 47.90 -26.50
N ALA A 27 -4.36 47.65 -25.33
CA ALA A 27 -4.18 48.49 -24.13
C ALA A 27 -5.47 49.01 -23.43
N ALA A 28 -5.50 49.38 -22.13
CA ALA A 28 -4.50 49.92 -21.22
C ALA A 28 -5.00 49.87 -19.74
N ASN A 29 -4.04 49.98 -18.82
CA ASN A 29 -4.13 50.51 -17.43
C ASN A 29 -4.97 49.70 -16.41
N SER A 30 -4.69 49.68 -15.11
CA SER A 30 -3.88 50.53 -14.23
C SER A 30 -3.64 49.79 -12.90
N ASP A 31 -2.59 50.22 -12.19
CA ASP A 31 -2.30 49.91 -10.79
C ASP A 31 -3.51 50.10 -9.86
N ASP A 32 -3.65 49.22 -8.86
CA ASP A 32 -4.12 49.66 -7.54
C ASP A 32 -3.60 48.74 -6.42
N GLU A 33 -3.22 49.41 -5.35
CA GLU A 33 -2.43 48.99 -4.22
C GLU A 33 -3.34 48.59 -3.04
N ALA A 34 -2.79 47.78 -2.14
CA ALA A 34 -3.24 47.55 -0.76
C ALA A 34 -4.59 46.85 -0.50
N ALA A 35 -4.52 45.69 0.15
CA ALA A 35 -4.77 45.62 1.59
C ALA A 35 -4.57 44.19 2.12
N ALA A 36 -3.77 44.11 3.17
CA ALA A 36 -3.61 42.94 3.99
C ALA A 36 -4.95 42.51 4.60
N ALA A 37 -5.33 41.25 4.38
CA ALA A 37 -6.25 40.53 5.23
C ALA A 37 -5.66 39.14 5.47
N GLY A 38 -5.16 38.94 6.69
CA GLY A 38 -4.62 37.67 7.13
C GLY A 38 -5.67 36.57 7.01
N SER A 39 -5.40 35.59 6.14
CA SER A 39 -5.98 34.26 6.28
C SER A 39 -4.88 33.35 6.78
N SER A 40 -4.92 33.13 8.09
CA SER A 40 -4.20 32.07 8.78
C SER A 40 -4.66 30.72 8.20
N SER A 41 -3.98 30.27 7.14
CA SER A 41 -4.06 28.90 6.69
C SER A 41 -3.24 28.06 7.66
N ASN A 42 -3.90 27.58 8.72
CA ASN A 42 -3.47 26.41 9.47
C ASN A 42 -3.43 25.23 8.48
N LEU A 43 -2.31 25.12 7.77
CA LEU A 43 -1.92 23.91 7.09
C LEU A 43 -1.60 22.88 8.19
N PRO A 44 -2.33 21.77 8.31
CA PRO A 44 -1.76 20.63 8.99
C PRO A 44 -0.56 20.17 8.17
N THR A 45 0.63 20.42 8.70
CA THR A 45 1.89 19.78 8.31
C THR A 45 1.74 18.27 8.56
N SER A 46 1.04 17.59 7.67
CA SER A 46 0.95 16.14 7.58
C SER A 46 1.36 15.79 6.16
N GLY A 47 2.45 15.04 6.07
CA GLY A 47 3.27 14.88 4.87
C GLY A 47 2.50 14.57 3.59
N LEU A 48 2.88 15.31 2.55
CA LEU A 48 2.76 15.04 1.13
C LEU A 48 2.76 13.54 0.76
N LEU A 49 1.58 12.92 0.78
CA LEU A 49 1.29 11.77 -0.07
C LEU A 49 -0.01 12.08 -0.80
N GLY A 50 0.15 12.53 -2.04
CA GLY A 50 -0.92 12.62 -3.02
C GLY A 50 -1.51 11.25 -3.30
N MET A 51 -2.34 10.75 -2.38
CA MET A 51 -3.14 9.54 -2.55
C MET A 51 -4.29 9.83 -3.53
N ALA A 52 -4.01 9.79 -4.83
CA ALA A 52 -5.02 9.88 -5.87
C ALA A 52 -4.90 8.72 -6.88
N LEU A 53 -4.79 7.49 -6.40
CA LEU A 53 -5.07 6.27 -7.18
C LEU A 53 -6.40 5.63 -6.73
N ARG A 54 -7.40 6.48 -6.43
CA ARG A 54 -8.75 6.05 -6.05
C ARG A 54 -9.71 5.76 -7.21
N PRO A 55 -9.60 6.37 -8.41
CA PRO A 55 -10.33 5.82 -9.55
C PRO A 55 -9.58 4.58 -10.04
N GLY A 56 -10.31 3.47 -10.17
CA GLY A 56 -9.75 2.24 -10.73
C GLY A 56 -9.05 2.53 -12.07
N CYS A 57 -7.90 1.92 -12.28
CA CYS A 57 -7.06 2.13 -13.47
C CYS A 57 -7.17 0.91 -14.38
N ASP A 58 -7.42 1.15 -15.66
CA ASP A 58 -7.49 0.08 -16.65
C ASP A 58 -6.08 -0.35 -17.05
N MET A 59 -5.83 -1.65 -16.91
CA MET A 59 -4.57 -2.31 -17.21
C MET A 59 -4.84 -3.61 -17.96
N LYS A 60 -3.80 -4.27 -18.45
CA LYS A 60 -3.92 -5.64 -18.95
C LYS A 60 -3.27 -6.61 -17.97
N LEU A 61 -4.02 -7.60 -17.52
CA LEU A 61 -3.51 -8.74 -16.77
C LEU A 61 -2.92 -9.76 -17.76
N LEU A 62 -1.65 -10.10 -17.59
CA LEU A 62 -0.95 -11.04 -18.44
C LEU A 62 -1.13 -12.46 -17.90
N THR A 63 -2.12 -13.17 -18.43
CA THR A 63 -2.41 -14.56 -18.04
C THR A 63 -1.78 -15.56 -19.02
N ALA A 64 -1.77 -16.84 -18.67
CA ALA A 64 -1.34 -17.91 -19.57
C ALA A 64 -2.22 -18.02 -20.85
N LYS A 65 -3.49 -17.57 -20.77
CA LYS A 65 -4.44 -17.58 -21.89
C LYS A 65 -4.31 -16.34 -22.78
N GLY A 66 -3.52 -15.34 -22.35
CA GLY A 66 -3.33 -14.07 -23.05
C GLY A 66 -3.60 -12.86 -22.16
N PRO A 67 -3.38 -11.65 -22.69
CA PRO A 67 -3.66 -10.40 -21.99
C PRO A 67 -5.17 -10.16 -21.84
N VAL A 68 -5.63 -9.91 -20.61
CA VAL A 68 -7.02 -9.64 -20.28
C VAL A 68 -7.16 -8.20 -19.77
N PRO A 69 -8.06 -7.37 -20.31
CA PRO A 69 -8.29 -6.04 -19.78
C PRO A 69 -8.93 -6.14 -18.38
N VAL A 70 -8.29 -5.52 -17.40
CA VAL A 70 -8.72 -5.49 -16.01
C VAL A 70 -8.74 -4.06 -15.47
N ARG A 71 -9.66 -3.79 -14.56
CA ARG A 71 -9.65 -2.58 -13.73
C ARG A 71 -8.96 -2.89 -12.41
N LEU A 72 -7.87 -2.21 -12.15
CA LEU A 72 -7.08 -2.30 -10.93
C LEU A 72 -7.52 -1.22 -9.95
N ALA A 73 -7.80 -1.58 -8.69
CA ALA A 73 -8.22 -0.62 -7.68
C ALA A 73 -7.67 -0.98 -6.29
N LEU A 74 -7.40 0.04 -5.47
CA LEU A 74 -7.05 -0.13 -4.07
C LEU A 74 -8.31 0.00 -3.21
N SER A 75 -8.39 -0.82 -2.16
CA SER A 75 -9.45 -0.69 -1.15
C SER A 75 -9.36 0.65 -0.42
N ARG A 76 -10.48 1.07 0.19
CA ARG A 76 -10.58 2.36 0.90
C ARG A 76 -9.56 2.51 2.03
N ASP A 77 -9.27 1.41 2.72
CA ASP A 77 -8.30 1.30 3.79
C ASP A 77 -6.86 1.07 3.28
N SER A 78 -6.67 0.98 1.96
CA SER A 78 -5.36 0.76 1.33
C SER A 78 -4.65 -0.49 1.84
N ALA A 79 -5.42 -1.52 2.20
CA ALA A 79 -4.93 -2.82 2.66
C ALA A 79 -5.00 -3.88 1.56
N MET A 80 -5.87 -3.71 0.58
CA MET A 80 -6.16 -4.69 -0.47
C MET A 80 -6.00 -4.07 -1.85
N LEU A 81 -5.38 -4.82 -2.76
CA LEU A 81 -5.36 -4.58 -4.19
C LEU A 81 -6.40 -5.48 -4.84
N THR A 82 -7.30 -4.91 -5.62
CA THR A 82 -8.37 -5.61 -6.32
C THR A 82 -8.17 -5.48 -7.82
N TYR A 83 -8.47 -6.54 -8.57
CA TYR A 83 -8.51 -6.50 -10.02
C TYR A 83 -9.79 -7.18 -10.50
N GLN A 84 -10.43 -6.60 -11.51
CA GLN A 84 -11.66 -7.13 -12.10
C GLN A 84 -11.60 -7.03 -13.62
N SER A 85 -11.87 -8.13 -14.33
CA SER A 85 -11.98 -8.11 -15.78
C SER A 85 -13.11 -7.20 -16.26
N LEU A 86 -12.85 -6.45 -17.33
CA LEU A 86 -13.81 -5.56 -17.97
C LEU A 86 -14.65 -6.24 -19.07
N GLY A 87 -14.29 -7.46 -19.49
CA GLY A 87 -14.86 -8.14 -20.66
C GLY A 87 -15.77 -9.33 -20.35
N GLY A 88 -16.30 -9.44 -19.13
CA GLY A 88 -17.11 -10.59 -18.70
C GLY A 88 -16.32 -11.88 -18.46
N ALA A 89 -14.98 -11.83 -18.51
CA ALA A 89 -14.14 -12.93 -18.07
C ALA A 89 -14.17 -13.07 -16.54
N THR A 90 -14.03 -14.29 -16.04
CA THR A 90 -14.00 -14.61 -14.59
C THR A 90 -12.69 -14.23 -13.90
N GLU A 91 -11.77 -13.55 -14.60
CA GLU A 91 -10.49 -13.12 -14.06
C GLU A 91 -10.72 -11.91 -13.14
N SER A 92 -10.91 -12.19 -11.85
CA SER A 92 -11.02 -11.20 -10.79
C SER A 92 -10.40 -11.75 -9.52
N GLY A 93 -9.82 -10.87 -8.71
CA GLY A 93 -9.16 -11.30 -7.49
C GLY A 93 -8.85 -10.14 -6.55
N VAL A 94 -8.42 -10.53 -5.36
CA VAL A 94 -8.08 -9.61 -4.27
C VAL A 94 -6.79 -10.07 -3.63
N ILE A 95 -5.81 -9.18 -3.56
CA ILE A 95 -4.52 -9.42 -2.92
C ILE A 95 -4.38 -8.53 -1.71
N SER A 96 -4.10 -9.15 -0.57
CA SER A 96 -3.72 -8.42 0.63
C SER A 96 -2.32 -7.84 0.48
N LEU A 97 -2.18 -6.53 0.64
CA LEU A 97 -0.88 -5.86 0.57
C LEU A 97 0.06 -6.28 1.71
N ALA A 98 -0.48 -6.82 2.81
CA ALA A 98 0.31 -7.35 3.91
C ALA A 98 1.04 -8.68 3.61
N ILE A 99 0.70 -9.35 2.50
CA ILE A 99 1.37 -10.58 2.02
C ILE A 99 2.18 -10.33 0.74
N VAL A 100 2.22 -9.09 0.24
CA VAL A 100 3.05 -8.73 -0.91
C VAL A 100 4.50 -8.70 -0.47
N ARG A 101 5.33 -9.50 -1.13
CA ARG A 101 6.77 -9.62 -0.87
C ARG A 101 7.56 -8.63 -1.73
N GLU A 102 7.21 -8.53 -3.00
CA GLU A 102 7.94 -7.71 -3.98
C GLU A 102 7.01 -7.07 -5.00
N VAL A 103 7.38 -5.87 -5.44
CA VAL A 103 6.81 -5.20 -6.61
C VAL A 103 7.95 -4.85 -7.54
N LYS A 104 7.96 -5.39 -8.76
CA LYS A 104 9.13 -5.30 -9.66
C LYS A 104 8.76 -5.20 -11.13
N PRO A 105 9.60 -4.55 -11.97
CA PRO A 105 9.38 -4.58 -13.41
C PRO A 105 9.54 -6.00 -13.93
N VAL A 106 8.80 -6.34 -14.99
CA VAL A 106 9.03 -7.60 -15.71
C VAL A 106 10.29 -7.43 -16.54
N VAL A 107 11.23 -8.37 -16.47
CA VAL A 107 12.47 -8.35 -17.27
C VAL A 107 12.38 -9.37 -18.40
N ALA A 108 12.73 -8.97 -19.61
CA ALA A 108 12.94 -9.86 -20.74
C ALA A 108 14.37 -10.36 -20.73
N GLY A 109 14.53 -11.67 -20.88
CA GLY A 109 15.83 -12.34 -20.96
C GLY A 109 15.81 -13.70 -20.27
N GLY A 110 16.29 -14.73 -20.97
CA GLY A 110 16.69 -15.97 -20.31
C GLY A 110 18.00 -15.77 -19.54
N ILE A 111 18.38 -16.75 -18.72
CA ILE A 111 19.55 -16.75 -17.81
C ILE A 111 20.87 -16.24 -18.47
N LEU A 112 20.96 -16.30 -19.80
CA LEU A 112 22.14 -15.94 -20.60
C LEU A 112 22.02 -14.63 -21.40
N ARG A 113 20.92 -13.88 -21.32
CA ARG A 113 20.75 -12.60 -22.03
C ARG A 113 20.68 -11.43 -21.06
N SER A 114 21.10 -10.24 -21.52
CA SER A 114 20.98 -8.99 -20.78
C SER A 114 19.54 -8.81 -20.30
N GLN A 115 19.38 -8.79 -18.97
CA GLN A 115 18.07 -8.60 -18.36
C GLN A 115 17.66 -7.15 -18.60
N THR A 116 16.76 -6.97 -19.56
CA THR A 116 16.23 -5.65 -19.92
C THR A 116 14.79 -5.57 -19.45
N PRO A 117 14.41 -4.55 -18.65
CA PRO A 117 13.02 -4.35 -18.26
C PRO A 117 12.13 -4.25 -19.50
N VAL A 118 11.05 -5.03 -19.53
CA VAL A 118 10.02 -4.92 -20.54
C VAL A 118 9.27 -3.61 -20.29
N PRO A 119 9.18 -2.72 -21.28
CA PRO A 119 8.42 -1.48 -21.14
C PRO A 119 6.99 -1.76 -20.68
N LEU A 120 6.45 -0.90 -19.82
CA LEU A 120 5.05 -0.94 -19.33
C LEU A 120 4.66 -2.15 -18.47
N GLN A 121 5.45 -3.22 -18.43
CA GLN A 121 5.13 -4.44 -17.70
C GLN A 121 5.78 -4.48 -16.32
N TRP A 122 4.99 -4.91 -15.35
CA TRP A 122 5.40 -5.02 -13.96
C TRP A 122 4.67 -6.18 -13.28
N SER A 123 5.14 -6.55 -12.10
CA SER A 123 4.61 -7.68 -11.36
C SER A 123 4.50 -7.39 -9.87
N VAL A 124 3.46 -7.96 -9.27
CA VAL A 124 3.24 -8.00 -7.82
C VAL A 124 3.41 -9.45 -7.40
N VAL A 125 4.39 -9.71 -6.54
CA VAL A 125 4.69 -11.04 -6.00
C VAL A 125 4.15 -11.09 -4.57
N ALA A 126 3.10 -11.86 -4.37
CA ALA A 126 2.57 -12.22 -3.06
C ALA A 126 3.08 -13.62 -2.64
N ASP A 127 2.73 -14.06 -1.44
CA ASP A 127 3.16 -15.37 -0.91
C ASP A 127 2.66 -16.56 -1.74
N ASP A 128 1.46 -16.45 -2.32
CA ASP A 128 0.72 -17.52 -3.00
C ASP A 128 0.50 -17.27 -4.50
N GLU A 129 0.60 -16.02 -4.95
CA GLU A 129 0.30 -15.63 -6.33
C GLU A 129 1.29 -14.57 -6.86
N THR A 130 1.50 -14.56 -8.17
CA THR A 130 2.20 -13.46 -8.86
C THR A 130 1.29 -12.88 -9.94
N LEU A 131 0.91 -11.61 -9.79
CA LEU A 131 0.23 -10.87 -10.85
C LEU A 131 1.24 -10.24 -11.78
N ARG A 132 1.00 -10.36 -13.09
CA ARG A 132 1.76 -9.67 -14.13
C ARG A 132 0.82 -8.71 -14.85
N LEU A 133 1.19 -7.44 -14.86
CA LEU A 133 0.34 -6.35 -15.32
C LEU A 133 1.07 -5.53 -16.37
N GLU A 134 0.34 -5.07 -17.37
CA GLU A 134 0.79 -4.10 -18.36
C GLU A 134 -0.01 -2.81 -18.18
N ALA A 135 0.70 -1.72 -17.92
CA ALA A 135 0.12 -0.40 -17.76
C ALA A 135 -0.09 0.27 -19.13
N PRO A 136 -1.07 1.19 -19.26
CA PRO A 136 -1.28 1.94 -20.50
C PRO A 136 -0.13 2.92 -20.80
N THR A 137 0.53 3.43 -19.77
CA THR A 137 1.67 4.36 -19.89
C THR A 137 2.73 4.06 -18.84
N GLU A 138 3.96 4.51 -19.08
CA GLU A 138 5.06 4.33 -18.14
C GLU A 138 4.85 5.13 -16.85
N THR A 139 4.27 6.31 -16.95
CA THR A 139 3.90 7.13 -15.78
C THR A 139 2.92 6.40 -14.88
N VAL A 140 1.93 5.71 -15.45
CA VAL A 140 0.96 4.90 -14.71
C VAL A 140 1.65 3.68 -14.09
N LYS A 141 2.52 2.97 -14.84
CA LYS A 141 3.33 1.86 -14.32
C LYS A 141 4.10 2.28 -13.07
N ASP A 142 4.87 3.37 -13.17
CA ASP A 142 5.74 3.84 -12.09
C ASP A 142 4.93 4.32 -10.87
N GLN A 143 3.83 5.03 -11.11
CA GLN A 143 2.95 5.51 -10.04
C GLN A 143 2.34 4.34 -9.26
N TRP A 144 1.82 3.33 -9.97
CA TRP A 144 1.25 2.14 -9.34
C TRP A 144 2.30 1.29 -8.63
N MET A 145 3.46 1.05 -9.25
CA MET A 145 4.54 0.30 -8.62
C MET A 145 4.99 0.96 -7.31
N ARG A 146 5.22 2.28 -7.32
CA ARG A 146 5.60 3.03 -6.11
C ARG A 146 4.52 2.95 -5.04
N THR A 147 3.26 3.16 -5.43
CA THR A 147 2.14 3.16 -4.48
C THR A 147 1.94 1.79 -3.84
N VAL A 148 1.93 0.72 -4.63
CA VAL A 148 1.76 -0.65 -4.11
C VAL A 148 2.93 -1.04 -3.21
N ALA A 149 4.17 -0.71 -3.59
CA ALA A 149 5.35 -0.99 -2.78
C ALA A 149 5.36 -0.22 -1.45
N GLU A 150 4.93 1.04 -1.45
CA GLU A 150 4.84 1.83 -0.23
C GLU A 150 3.74 1.30 0.69
N LEU A 151 2.57 0.99 0.14
CA LEU A 151 1.45 0.47 0.91
C LEU A 151 1.74 -0.93 1.47
N SER A 152 2.39 -1.81 0.70
CA SER A 152 2.76 -3.14 1.21
C SER A 152 3.74 -3.03 2.39
N LYS A 153 4.74 -2.14 2.29
CA LYS A 153 5.66 -1.87 3.40
C LYS A 153 4.93 -1.36 4.64
N ARG A 154 4.03 -0.39 4.48
CA ARG A 154 3.21 0.14 5.60
C ARG A 154 2.38 -0.96 6.27
N GLN A 155 1.78 -1.85 5.48
CA GLN A 155 1.00 -2.96 6.02
C GLN A 155 1.88 -3.99 6.74
N ALA A 156 3.08 -4.26 6.23
CA ALA A 156 4.06 -5.10 6.90
C ALA A 156 4.52 -4.49 8.24
N ASP A 157 4.85 -3.20 8.25
CA ASP A 157 5.25 -2.46 9.45
C ASP A 157 4.13 -2.44 10.50
N ALA A 158 2.90 -2.15 10.09
CA ALA A 158 1.72 -2.19 10.97
C ALA A 158 1.47 -3.59 11.55
N LYS A 159 1.72 -4.66 10.78
CA LYS A 159 1.62 -6.04 11.26
C LYS A 159 2.70 -6.36 12.30
N VAL A 160 3.92 -5.86 12.10
CA VAL A 160 5.02 -6.01 13.08
C VAL A 160 4.72 -5.23 14.35
N GLU A 161 4.25 -3.99 14.24
CA GLU A 161 3.89 -3.15 15.39
C GLU A 161 2.81 -3.80 16.26
N ARG A 162 1.75 -4.34 15.64
CA ARG A 162 0.69 -5.07 16.37
C ARG A 162 1.25 -6.28 17.13
N LYS A 163 2.17 -7.04 16.53
CA LYS A 163 2.81 -8.19 17.19
C LYS A 163 3.70 -7.77 18.36
N MET A 164 4.46 -6.68 18.19
CA MET A 164 5.31 -6.10 19.23
C MET A 164 4.49 -5.57 20.40
N GLY A 165 3.41 -4.83 20.12
CA GLY A 165 2.50 -4.29 21.13
C GLY A 165 1.84 -5.39 21.98
N TYR A 166 1.38 -6.47 21.34
CA TYR A 166 0.83 -7.62 22.06
C TYR A 166 1.86 -8.29 22.99
N THR A 167 3.08 -8.45 22.52
CA THR A 167 4.18 -9.06 23.31
C THR A 167 4.55 -8.18 24.50
N ARG A 168 4.63 -6.86 24.30
CA ARG A 168 4.90 -5.88 25.36
C ARG A 168 3.82 -5.88 26.43
N LYS A 169 2.54 -5.89 26.04
CA LYS A 169 1.41 -5.93 26.99
C LYS A 169 1.44 -7.21 27.81
N LYS A 170 1.65 -8.36 27.17
CA LYS A 170 1.75 -9.65 27.86
C LYS A 170 2.89 -9.68 28.88
N LEU A 171 4.05 -9.10 28.56
CA LEU A 171 5.18 -9.02 29.47
C LEU A 171 4.85 -8.15 30.70
N HIS A 172 4.23 -6.99 30.48
CA HIS A 172 3.82 -6.10 31.57
C HIS A 172 2.80 -6.77 32.51
N ASP A 173 1.78 -7.43 31.95
CA ASP A 173 0.76 -8.13 32.74
C ASP A 173 1.37 -9.26 33.61
N LEU A 174 2.42 -9.93 33.12
CA LEU A 174 3.15 -10.94 33.89
C LEU A 174 3.97 -10.33 35.02
N ASP A 175 4.63 -9.19 34.76
CA ASP A 175 5.41 -8.48 35.78
C ASP A 175 4.52 -7.94 36.91
N GLU A 176 3.34 -7.41 36.58
CA GLU A 176 2.36 -6.98 37.60
C GLU A 176 1.88 -8.14 38.47
N ARG A 177 1.55 -9.28 37.85
CA ARG A 177 1.17 -10.50 38.59
C ARG A 177 2.30 -11.01 39.47
N LYS A 178 3.55 -10.91 39.02
CA LYS A 178 4.72 -11.31 39.81
C LYS A 178 4.91 -10.39 41.03
N LYS A 179 4.84 -9.08 40.84
CA LYS A 179 4.92 -8.09 41.93
C LYS A 179 3.80 -8.27 42.95
N GLU A 180 2.59 -8.55 42.49
CA GLU A 180 1.44 -8.82 43.36
C GLU A 180 1.61 -10.13 44.14
N ALA A 181 2.14 -11.18 43.52
CA ALA A 181 2.47 -12.42 44.22
C ALA A 181 3.57 -12.21 45.27
N GLU A 182 4.59 -11.39 44.99
CA GLU A 182 5.62 -11.02 45.96
C GLU A 182 5.05 -10.22 47.13
N ARG A 183 4.14 -9.27 46.89
CA ARG A 183 3.42 -8.55 47.96
C ARG A 183 2.62 -9.49 48.84
N ARG A 184 1.91 -10.45 48.25
CA ARG A 184 1.13 -11.45 49.01
C ARG A 184 2.04 -12.34 49.85
N LYS A 185 3.16 -12.81 49.28
CA LYS A 185 4.17 -13.57 50.04
C LYS A 185 4.74 -12.75 51.20
N ALA A 186 5.07 -11.48 50.97
CA ALA A 186 5.55 -10.59 52.02
C ALA A 186 4.49 -10.36 53.11
N ALA A 187 3.23 -10.17 52.75
CA ALA A 187 2.12 -10.01 53.70
C ALA A 187 1.88 -11.28 54.55
N VAL A 188 1.96 -12.46 53.94
CA VAL A 188 1.86 -13.75 54.64
C VAL A 188 3.04 -13.95 55.59
N LEU A 189 4.28 -13.65 55.15
CA LEU A 189 5.45 -13.75 56.02
C LEU A 189 5.40 -12.75 57.18
N ALA A 190 4.88 -11.55 56.96
CA ALA A 190 4.68 -10.56 58.02
C ALA A 190 3.64 -11.00 59.06
N THR A 191 2.58 -11.71 58.64
CA THR A 191 1.54 -12.21 59.55
C THR A 191 1.93 -13.51 60.27
N CYS A 192 2.73 -14.39 59.64
CA CYS A 192 3.23 -15.62 60.26
C CYS A 192 4.48 -15.41 61.15
N GLY A 193 5.22 -14.32 60.99
CA GLY A 193 6.46 -14.05 61.73
C GLY A 193 6.31 -13.66 63.21
N SER A 194 5.11 -13.42 63.72
CA SER A 194 4.92 -12.87 65.07
C SER A 194 4.39 -13.86 66.13
N SER A 195 3.73 -14.95 65.75
CA SER A 195 2.93 -15.75 66.70
C SER A 195 3.35 -17.22 66.87
N GLY A 196 4.03 -17.85 65.90
CA GLY A 196 4.30 -19.30 65.95
C GLY A 196 5.53 -19.77 66.75
N MET A 197 6.54 -18.92 66.96
CA MET A 197 7.84 -19.34 67.52
C MET A 197 7.96 -19.24 69.05
N LYS A 198 6.91 -18.82 69.76
CA LYS A 198 6.93 -18.73 71.23
C LYS A 198 6.45 -20.01 71.93
N HIS A 199 5.63 -20.82 71.25
CA HIS A 199 5.07 -22.03 71.84
C HIS A 199 6.04 -23.23 71.86
N THR A 200 7.00 -23.28 70.93
CA THR A 200 7.96 -24.40 70.86
C THR A 200 9.11 -24.29 71.87
N ALA A 201 9.51 -23.07 72.26
CA ALA A 201 10.54 -22.88 73.29
C ALA A 201 10.03 -23.22 74.71
N ALA A 202 8.75 -22.91 75.01
CA ALA A 202 8.16 -23.18 76.32
C ALA A 202 7.92 -24.69 76.58
N ALA A 203 7.69 -25.50 75.54
CA ALA A 203 7.48 -26.94 75.69
C ALA A 203 8.78 -27.74 75.99
N MET A 204 9.96 -27.20 75.65
CA MET A 204 11.25 -27.85 75.92
C MET A 204 11.86 -27.50 77.28
N MET A 205 11.38 -26.43 77.93
CA MET A 205 11.88 -26.03 79.26
C MET A 205 11.13 -26.68 80.43
N ASN A 206 10.03 -27.41 80.18
CA ASN A 206 9.22 -28.05 81.23
C ASN A 206 9.48 -29.57 81.37
N ARG A 207 10.62 -30.05 80.86
CA ARG A 207 11.09 -31.46 80.95
C ARG A 207 12.40 -31.61 81.75
N ARG A 208 12.62 -30.79 82.77
CA ARG A 208 13.70 -30.98 83.74
C ARG A 208 13.15 -30.97 85.15
#